data_AF-A0A7J9R9E6-F1
#
_entry.id   AF-A0A7J9R9E6-F1
#
_cell.length_a   1.000
_cell.length_b   1.000
_cell.length_c   1.000
_cell.angle_alpha   90.00
_cell.angle_beta   90.00
_cell.angle_gamma   90.00
#
_symmetry.space_group_name_H-M   'P 1'
#
loop_
_entity.id
_entity.type
_entity.pdbx_description
1 polymer ?
#
loop_
_entity_poly.entity_id
_entity_poly.type
_entity_poly.pdbx_seq_one_letter_code
_entity_poly.pdbx_strand_id
1 'polypeptide(L)' 'IAKGGFFNAPWCGNQECEEKIKEETGADIRVIPFDSEDENRNCVYCNEKSTSIPIFARGY' A
#
# COMPACT_ATOMS: atom_id res chain seq x y z
N ILE A 1 0.38 22.07 -6.99
CA ILE A 1 -0.76 21.13 -6.84
C ILE A 1 -0.17 19.73 -6.76
N ALA A 2 0.07 19.20 -5.56
CA ALA A 2 0.41 17.80 -5.42
C ALA A 2 -0.86 17.03 -5.83
N LYS A 3 -0.86 16.39 -7.00
CA LYS A 3 -2.01 15.63 -7.47
C LYS A 3 -2.22 14.47 -6.49
N GLY A 4 -3.15 14.64 -5.55
CA GLY A 4 -3.71 13.54 -4.79
C GLY A 4 -4.26 12.54 -5.80
N GLY A 5 -3.67 11.36 -5.83
CA GLY A 5 -3.95 10.33 -6.80
C GLY A 5 -3.91 8.96 -6.17
N PHE A 6 -4.51 8.00 -6.85
CA PHE A 6 -4.40 6.58 -6.52
C PHE A 6 -3.06 6.06 -7.02
N PHE A 7 -2.39 5.24 -6.23
CA PHE A 7 -1.17 4.55 -6.63
C PHE A 7 -1.16 3.11 -6.11
N ASN A 8 -0.61 2.21 -6.91
CA ASN A 8 -0.47 0.80 -6.55
C ASN A 8 0.90 0.58 -5.91
N ALA A 9 0.95 -0.03 -4.74
CA ALA A 9 2.22 -0.37 -4.09
C ALA A 9 2.16 -1.78 -3.48
N PRO A 10 3.25 -2.56 -3.53
CA PRO A 10 3.27 -3.88 -2.91
C PRO A 10 3.18 -3.75 -1.40
N TRP A 11 2.36 -4.60 -0.79
CA TRP A 11 2.11 -4.62 0.64
C TRP A 11 2.19 -6.06 1.17
N CYS A 12 2.73 -6.22 2.38
CA CYS A 12 2.92 -7.52 3.01
C CYS A 12 1.64 -8.10 3.63
N GLY A 13 0.54 -7.34 3.71
CA GLY A 13 -0.68 -7.79 4.40
C GLY A 13 -0.70 -7.47 5.89
N ASN A 14 0.36 -6.85 6.43
CA ASN A 14 0.44 -6.48 7.83
C ASN A 14 -0.14 -5.08 8.08
N GLN A 15 -1.13 -4.99 8.97
CA GLN A 15 -1.79 -3.75 9.35
C GLN A 15 -0.81 -2.72 9.93
N GLU A 16 0.22 -3.15 10.66
CA GLU A 16 1.22 -2.24 11.22
C GLU A 16 1.95 -1.44 10.12
N CYS A 17 2.20 -2.08 8.97
CA CYS A 17 2.79 -1.41 7.81
C CYS A 17 1.83 -0.39 7.20
N GLU A 18 0.54 -0.69 7.13
CA GLU A 18 -0.46 0.26 6.64
C GLU A 18 -0.56 1.49 7.55
N GLU A 19 -0.63 1.28 8.87
CA GLU A 19 -0.72 2.37 9.86
C GLU A 19 0.49 3.29 9.76
N LYS A 20 1.70 2.74 9.67
CA LYS A 20 2.93 3.51 9.49
C LYS A 20 2.95 4.28 8.17
N ILE A 21 2.54 3.67 7.06
CA ILE A 21 2.39 4.36 5.76
C ILE A 21 1.42 5.54 5.89
N LYS A 22 0.30 5.36 6.60
CA LYS A 22 -0.70 6.41 6.82
C LYS A 22 -0.16 7.54 7.70
N GLU A 23 0.55 7.22 8.78
CA GLU A 23 1.15 8.22 9.66
C GLU A 23 2.22 9.05 8.94
N GLU A 24 3.10 8.41 8.16
CA GLU A 24 4.20 9.08 7.48
C GLU A 24 3.76 9.83 6.21
N THR A 25 2.81 9.26 5.46
CA THR A 25 2.48 9.74 4.11
C THR A 25 1.07 10.30 3.97
N GLY A 26 0.19 10.06 4.95
CA GLY A 26 -1.24 10.36 4.86
C GLY A 26 -2.03 9.46 3.91
N ALA A 27 -1.40 8.43 3.33
CA ALA A 27 -2.03 7.50 2.39
C ALA A 27 -2.48 6.23 3.10
N ASP A 28 -3.70 5.77 2.79
CA ASP A 28 -4.27 4.53 3.30
C ASP A 28 -4.71 3.60 2.15
N ILE A 29 -4.90 2.32 2.47
CA ILE A 29 -5.36 1.33 1.48
C ILE A 29 -6.84 1.62 1.17
N ARG A 30 -7.14 1.81 -0.11
CA ARG A 30 -8.52 2.04 -0.58
C ARG A 30 -9.18 0.77 -1.06
N VAL A 31 -8.43 -0.05 -1.78
CA VAL A 31 -8.91 -1.29 -2.38
C VAL A 31 -7.75 -2.27 -2.46
N ILE A 32 -7.98 -3.52 -2.08
CA ILE A 32 -7.12 -4.66 -2.39
C ILE A 32 -7.81 -5.43 -3.52
N PRO A 33 -7.36 -5.34 -4.77
CA PRO A 33 -7.95 -6.09 -5.88
C PRO A 33 -7.78 -7.60 -5.65
N PHE A 34 -8.81 -8.39 -5.99
CA PHE A 34 -8.76 -9.85 -5.81
C PHE A 34 -7.72 -10.55 -6.70
N ASP A 35 -7.28 -9.92 -7.80
CA ASP A 35 -6.23 -10.46 -8.70
C ASP A 35 -4.83 -9.87 -8.43
N SER A 36 -4.66 -9.14 -7.32
CA SER A 36 -3.43 -8.41 -7.01
C SER A 36 -2.39 -9.22 -6.25
N GLU A 37 -2.52 -10.54 -6.20
CA GLU A 37 -1.52 -11.43 -5.59
C GLU A 37 -0.15 -11.19 -6.24
N ASP A 38 0.82 -10.74 -5.43
CA ASP A 38 2.18 -10.50 -5.88
C ASP A 38 3.14 -11.02 -4.83
N GLU A 39 3.80 -12.12 -5.16
CA GLU A 39 4.84 -12.75 -4.36
C GLU A 39 6.27 -12.42 -4.84
N ASN A 40 6.40 -11.66 -5.93
CA ASN A 40 7.68 -11.38 -6.56
C ASN A 40 8.29 -10.05 -6.10
N ARG A 41 7.51 -9.23 -5.39
CA ARG A 41 7.93 -7.94 -4.89
C ARG A 41 8.06 -7.96 -3.37
N ASN A 42 8.65 -6.89 -2.88
CA ASN A 42 8.78 -6.62 -1.46
C ASN A 42 7.83 -5.49 -1.08
N CYS A 43 7.28 -5.57 0.13
CA CYS A 43 6.48 -4.54 0.75
C CYS A 43 7.21 -3.20 0.73
N VAL A 44 6.49 -2.16 0.29
CA VAL A 44 7.03 -0.79 0.18
C VAL A 44 7.55 -0.23 1.50
N TYR A 45 7.08 -0.77 2.64
CA TYR A 45 7.45 -0.32 3.97
C TYR A 45 8.50 -1.22 4.64
N CYS A 46 8.16 -2.49 4.93
CA CYS A 46 9.04 -3.38 5.69
C CYS A 46 10.08 -4.13 4.85
N ASN A 47 10.05 -4.02 3.52
CA ASN A 47 10.86 -4.82 2.59
C ASN A 47 10.69 -6.36 2.68
N GLU A 48 9.73 -6.87 3.45
CA GLU A 48 9.38 -8.28 3.44
C GLU A 48 8.60 -8.67 2.18
N LYS A 49 8.42 -9.97 1.94
CA LYS A 49 7.69 -10.46 0.76
C LYS A 49 6.28 -9.86 0.72
N SER A 50 5.91 -9.25 -0.41
CA SER A 50 4.53 -8.79 -0.58
C SER A 50 3.59 -9.98 -0.71
N THR A 51 2.34 -9.76 -0.33
CA THR A 51 1.24 -10.70 -0.52
C THR A 51 0.25 -10.17 -1.55
N SER A 52 0.11 -8.85 -1.66
CA SER A 52 -0.78 -8.22 -2.62
C SER A 52 -0.30 -6.83 -3.04
N ILE A 53 -0.88 -6.28 -4.10
CA ILE A 53 -0.66 -4.90 -4.56
C ILE A 53 -1.95 -4.07 -4.39
N PRO A 54 -2.21 -3.56 -3.17
CA PRO A 54 -3.30 -2.63 -2.94
C PRO A 54 -3.13 -1.29 -3.66
N ILE A 55 -4.27 -0.63 -3.83
CA ILE A 55 -4.37 0.75 -4.26
C ILE A 55 -4.40 1.64 -3.03
N PHE A 56 -3.40 2.50 -2.90
CA PHE A 56 -3.29 3.53 -1.88
C PHE A 56 -3.78 4.88 -2.40
N ALA A 57 -4.34 5.70 -1.51
CA ALA A 57 -4.61 7.11 -1.79
C ALA A 57 -4.54 7.94 -0.52
N ARG A 58 -4.26 9.24 -0.65
CA ARG A 58 -4.35 10.17 0.48
C ARG A 58 -5.80 10.52 0.79
N GLY A 59 -6.18 10.44 2.06
CA GLY A 59 -7.42 11.03 2.56
C GLY A 59 -7.36 12.54 2.50
N TYR A 60 -8.49 13.16 2.17
CA TYR A 60 -8.67 14.62 2.16
C TYR A 60 -8.63 15.18 3.58
#